data_AF-X0ZKS6-F1
#
_entry.id   AF-X0ZKS6-F1
#
_cell.length_a   1.000
_cell.length_b   1.000
_cell.length_c   1.000
_cell.angle_alpha   90.00
_cell.angle_beta   90.00
_cell.angle_gamma   90.00
#
_symmetry.space_group_name_H-M   'P 1'
#
loop_
_entity.id
_entity.type
_entity.pdbx_description
1 polymer ?
#
loop_
_entity_poly.entity_id
_entity_poly.type
_entity_poly.pdbx_seq_one_letter_code
_entity_poly.pdbx_strand_id
1 'polypeptide(L)'
;MIYETNYKKIMKLIPDLASFKIEDNRRSHLGGGYLDLCIDMVEITEDHIMFALSQYYDDGVADCDMILKAYPKMGMVEALTVQNSMGFQEVYFENEAGQKMVKTKLKAELNRWLRKWLGILKIQGHTLKEIA
;
A
#
# COMPACT_ATOMS: atom_id res chain seq x y z
N MET A 1 4.51 -11.63 -12.76
CA MET A 1 3.36 -12.16 -12.01
C MET A 1 2.58 -11.00 -11.39
N ILE A 2 1.66 -11.22 -10.44
CA ILE A 2 0.82 -10.13 -9.88
C ILE A 2 1.62 -9.12 -9.04
N TYR A 3 2.62 -9.60 -8.31
CA TYR A 3 3.45 -8.79 -7.41
C TYR A 3 4.31 -7.77 -8.16
N GLU A 4 4.94 -8.17 -9.26
CA GLU A 4 5.73 -7.27 -10.13
C GLU A 4 4.82 -6.29 -10.89
N THR A 5 3.62 -6.73 -11.24
CA THR A 5 2.62 -5.84 -11.86
C THR A 5 2.20 -4.74 -10.88
N ASN A 6 1.96 -5.10 -9.63
CA ASN A 6 1.65 -4.14 -8.57
C ASN A 6 2.85 -3.22 -8.31
N TYR A 7 4.07 -3.77 -8.28
CA TYR A 7 5.28 -2.98 -8.08
C TYR A 7 5.45 -1.91 -9.16
N LYS A 8 5.30 -2.29 -10.44
CA LYS A 8 5.33 -1.34 -11.57
C LYS A 8 4.25 -0.26 -11.48
N LYS A 9 3.12 -0.52 -10.81
CA LYS A 9 2.08 0.48 -10.56
C LYS A 9 2.44 1.38 -9.39
N ILE A 10 2.98 0.83 -8.30
CA ILE A 10 3.52 1.59 -7.18
C ILE A 10 4.60 2.57 -7.67
N MET A 11 5.55 2.12 -8.49
CA MET A 11 6.60 3.00 -9.04
C MET A 11 6.07 4.07 -10.01
N LYS A 12 4.82 3.99 -10.47
CA LYS A 12 4.17 5.08 -11.23
C LYS A 12 3.49 6.08 -10.31
N LEU A 13 2.94 5.59 -9.20
CA LEU A 13 2.28 6.38 -8.17
C LEU A 13 3.32 7.15 -7.33
N ILE A 14 4.43 6.47 -6.99
CA ILE A 14 5.50 6.87 -6.06
C ILE A 14 6.86 6.50 -6.67
N PRO A 15 7.34 7.22 -7.70
CA PRO A 15 8.54 6.84 -8.45
C PRO A 15 9.83 6.84 -7.64
N ASP A 16 9.87 7.64 -6.58
CA ASP A 16 10.99 7.85 -5.68
C ASP A 16 10.83 7.09 -4.36
N LEU A 17 9.96 6.05 -4.30
CA LEU A 17 9.76 5.25 -3.09
C LEU A 17 11.07 4.75 -2.45
N ALA A 18 12.08 4.44 -3.26
CA ALA A 18 13.37 3.94 -2.78
C ALA A 18 14.23 5.00 -2.07
N SER A 19 13.92 6.29 -2.20
CA SER A 19 14.62 7.37 -1.50
C SER A 19 13.93 7.83 -0.23
N PHE A 20 12.79 7.23 0.14
CA PHE A 20 12.08 7.57 1.37
C PHE A 20 12.92 7.23 2.60
N LYS A 21 12.75 8.03 3.65
CA LYS A 21 13.20 7.80 5.01
C LYS A 21 12.03 7.43 5.90
N ILE A 22 12.30 6.87 7.08
CA ILE A 22 11.25 6.35 7.96
C ILE A 22 10.29 7.44 8.46
N GLU A 23 10.73 8.69 8.53
CA GLU A 23 9.94 9.86 8.89
C GLU A 23 9.11 10.44 7.74
N ASP A 24 9.33 9.97 6.51
CA ASP A 24 8.66 10.52 5.33
C ASP A 24 7.19 10.09 5.30
N ASN A 25 6.35 11.07 5.01
CA ASN A 25 4.94 10.90 4.69
C ASN A 25 4.58 11.83 3.53
N ARG A 26 3.56 11.46 2.74
CA ARG A 26 3.04 12.33 1.66
C ARG A 26 1.54 12.18 1.53
N ARG A 27 0.90 13.26 1.07
CA ARG A 27 -0.54 13.31 0.77
C ARG A 27 -0.76 13.83 -0.64
N SER A 28 -1.63 13.16 -1.38
CA SER A 28 -2.13 13.56 -2.68
C SER A 28 -3.58 14.00 -2.52
N HIS A 29 -3.82 15.30 -2.56
CA HIS A 29 -5.15 15.92 -2.54
C HIS A 29 -5.52 16.38 -3.95
N LEU A 30 -6.63 15.89 -4.49
CA LEU A 30 -7.11 16.25 -5.83
C LEU A 30 -8.32 17.20 -5.82
N GLY A 31 -9.00 17.35 -4.68
CA GLY A 31 -10.27 18.06 -4.57
C GLY A 31 -11.41 17.39 -5.34
N GLY A 32 -12.54 18.09 -5.53
CA GLY A 32 -13.61 17.63 -6.42
C GLY A 32 -14.35 16.36 -6.01
N GLY A 33 -14.32 16.00 -4.71
CA GLY A 33 -14.95 14.80 -4.18
C GLY A 33 -14.11 13.52 -4.29
N TYR A 34 -12.85 13.63 -4.70
CA TYR A 34 -11.89 12.53 -4.59
C TYR A 34 -11.35 12.41 -3.16
N LEU A 35 -11.15 11.17 -2.70
CA LEU A 35 -10.54 10.90 -1.41
C LEU A 35 -9.05 11.19 -1.45
N ASP A 36 -8.51 11.65 -0.32
CA ASP A 36 -7.09 11.93 -0.22
C ASP A 36 -6.29 10.66 -0.06
N LEU A 37 -5.23 10.53 -0.85
CA LEU A 37 -4.33 9.40 -0.77
C LEU A 37 -3.11 9.78 0.05
N CYS A 38 -2.84 9.06 1.13
CA CYS A 38 -1.69 9.25 2.01
C CYS A 38 -0.76 8.04 1.97
N ILE A 39 0.52 8.31 2.20
CA ILE A 39 1.53 7.28 2.45
C ILE A 39 2.31 7.61 3.72
N ASP A 40 2.51 6.60 4.55
CA ASP A 40 3.29 6.68 5.78
C ASP A 40 4.26 5.49 5.85
N MET A 41 5.54 5.74 6.12
CA MET A 41 6.55 4.69 6.23
C MET A 41 6.41 3.92 7.54
N VAL A 42 6.52 2.59 7.46
CA VAL A 42 6.40 1.69 8.63
C VAL A 42 7.73 1.02 8.95
N GLU A 43 8.47 0.57 7.94
CA GLU A 43 9.79 -0.05 8.13
C GLU A 43 10.61 0.11 6.85
N ILE A 44 11.88 0.51 6.97
CA ILE A 44 12.82 0.59 5.85
C ILE A 44 14.06 -0.21 6.20
N THR A 45 14.40 -1.16 5.34
CA THR A 45 15.60 -1.99 5.46
C THR A 45 16.30 -2.05 4.10
N GLU A 46 17.49 -2.65 4.06
CA GLU A 46 18.21 -2.86 2.80
C GLU A 46 17.49 -3.79 1.82
N ASP A 47 16.57 -4.64 2.31
CA ASP A 47 15.89 -5.65 1.51
C ASP A 47 14.46 -5.28 1.13
N HIS A 48 13.80 -4.47 1.96
CA HIS A 48 12.41 -4.09 1.73
C HIS A 48 12.03 -2.75 2.35
N ILE A 49 10.94 -2.20 1.83
CA ILE A 49 10.26 -0.98 2.31
C ILE A 49 8.82 -1.36 2.62
N MET A 50 8.39 -1.14 3.85
CA MET A 50 7.03 -1.36 4.32
C MET A 50 6.37 -0.02 4.62
N PHE A 51 5.17 0.17 4.11
CA PHE A 51 4.46 1.44 4.21
C PHE A 51 2.95 1.24 4.24
N ALA A 52 2.25 2.13 4.92
CA ALA A 52 0.81 2.26 4.84
C ALA A 52 0.44 3.10 3.61
N LEU A 53 -0.59 2.69 2.88
CA LEU A 53 -1.18 3.45 1.79
C LEU A 53 -2.68 3.54 2.07
N SER A 54 -3.17 4.77 2.28
CA SER A 54 -4.50 5.00 2.84
C SER A 54 -5.29 6.03 2.02
N GLN A 55 -6.59 5.81 1.86
CA GLN A 55 -7.53 6.79 1.33
C GLN A 55 -8.45 7.31 2.43
N TYR A 56 -8.57 8.63 2.54
CA TYR A 56 -9.37 9.30 3.55
C TYR A 56 -10.52 10.11 2.95
N TYR A 57 -11.67 10.06 3.61
CA TYR A 57 -12.73 11.05 3.47
C TYR A 57 -12.30 12.38 4.09
N ASP A 58 -12.97 13.47 3.71
CA ASP A 58 -12.68 14.83 4.21
C ASP A 58 -12.85 14.95 5.73
N ASP A 59 -13.64 14.07 6.35
CA ASP A 59 -13.84 13.99 7.80
C ASP A 59 -12.72 13.23 8.55
N GLY A 60 -11.70 12.76 7.82
CA GLY A 60 -10.54 12.05 8.36
C GLY A 60 -10.77 10.55 8.59
N VAL A 61 -11.93 10.00 8.21
CA VAL A 61 -12.17 8.55 8.27
C VAL A 61 -11.49 7.88 7.07
N ALA A 62 -10.71 6.82 7.34
CA ALA A 62 -10.11 6.03 6.27
C ALA A 62 -11.17 5.15 5.58
N ASP A 63 -11.31 5.30 4.25
CA ASP A 63 -12.10 4.38 3.42
C ASP A 63 -11.38 3.04 3.25
N CYS A 64 -10.08 3.12 3.00
CA CYS A 64 -9.20 1.97 2.92
C CYS A 64 -7.81 2.33 3.41
N ASP A 65 -7.22 1.44 4.19
CA ASP A 65 -5.83 1.48 4.64
C ASP A 65 -5.19 0.11 4.37
N MET A 66 -4.07 0.08 3.65
CA MET A 66 -3.30 -1.13 3.43
C MET A 66 -1.85 -0.95 3.87
N ILE A 67 -1.32 -1.94 4.59
CA ILE A 67 0.14 -2.07 4.72
C ILE A 67 0.67 -2.88 3.54
N LEU A 68 1.60 -2.29 2.80
CA LEU A 68 2.29 -2.88 1.66
C LEU A 68 3.77 -3.10 1.99
N LYS A 69 4.35 -4.15 1.42
CA LYS A 69 5.78 -4.45 1.51
C LYS A 69 6.38 -4.57 0.12
N ALA A 70 7.23 -3.61 -0.23
CA ALA A 70 7.97 -3.57 -1.47
C ALA A 70 9.36 -4.18 -1.29
N TYR A 71 9.80 -4.95 -2.28
CA TYR A 71 11.11 -5.56 -2.38
C TYR A 71 11.82 -4.99 -3.62
N PRO A 72 12.52 -3.85 -3.51
CA PRO A 72 13.06 -3.14 -4.67
C PRO A 72 14.00 -4.00 -5.52
N LYS A 73 14.90 -4.77 -4.87
CA LYS A 73 15.85 -5.68 -5.55
C LYS A 73 15.15 -6.75 -6.40
N MET A 74 13.94 -7.16 -6.02
CA MET A 74 13.14 -8.17 -6.74
C MET A 74 12.12 -7.56 -7.69
N GLY A 75 11.90 -6.24 -7.65
CA GLY A 75 10.85 -5.57 -8.41
C GLY A 75 9.45 -6.06 -8.05
N MET A 76 9.19 -6.34 -6.78
CA MET A 76 7.92 -6.91 -6.29
C MET A 76 7.32 -6.06 -5.16
N VAL A 77 6.01 -6.09 -5.02
CA VAL A 77 5.29 -5.57 -3.85
C VAL A 77 4.16 -6.51 -3.51
N GLU A 78 3.89 -6.66 -2.21
CA GLU A 78 2.73 -7.40 -1.73
C GLU A 78 1.91 -6.60 -0.72
N ALA A 79 0.61 -6.84 -0.71
CA ALA A 79 -0.28 -6.43 0.37
C ALA A 79 -0.16 -7.38 1.56
N LEU A 80 0.05 -6.81 2.76
CA LEU A 80 0.14 -7.52 4.03
C LEU A 80 -1.17 -7.46 4.81
N THR A 81 -1.81 -6.29 4.84
CA THR A 81 -3.05 -6.06 5.57
C THR A 81 -4.02 -5.22 4.75
N VAL A 82 -5.28 -5.20 5.19
CA VAL A 82 -6.25 -4.16 4.81
C VAL A 82 -7.16 -3.87 6.00
N GLN A 83 -7.49 -2.59 6.18
CA GLN A 83 -8.55 -2.10 7.05
C GLN A 83 -9.53 -1.29 6.19
N ASN A 84 -10.81 -1.64 6.24
CA ASN A 84 -11.89 -0.89 5.61
C ASN A 84 -13.20 -1.13 6.37
N SER A 85 -14.34 -0.73 5.79
CA SER A 85 -15.67 -0.91 6.38
C SER A 85 -16.07 -2.38 6.64
N MET A 86 -15.42 -3.35 5.99
CA MET A 86 -15.62 -4.79 6.25
C MET A 86 -14.75 -5.33 7.39
N GLY A 87 -13.86 -4.50 7.95
CA GLY A 87 -12.99 -4.84 9.08
C GLY A 87 -11.52 -5.05 8.71
N PHE A 88 -10.75 -5.46 9.71
CA PHE A 88 -9.31 -5.74 9.58
C PHE A 88 -9.06 -7.14 9.02
N GLN A 89 -8.12 -7.24 8.08
CA GLN A 89 -7.61 -8.53 7.60
C GLN A 89 -6.09 -8.49 7.45
N GLU A 90 -5.42 -9.55 7.89
CA GLU A 90 -3.96 -9.74 7.79
C GLU A 90 -3.60 -11.07 7.11
N VAL A 91 -2.59 -11.02 6.24
CA VAL A 91 -2.11 -12.17 5.45
C VAL A 91 -1.25 -13.11 6.27
N TYR A 92 -0.30 -12.56 7.01
CA TYR A 92 0.62 -13.29 7.88
C TYR A 92 0.19 -13.09 9.31
N PHE A 93 0.11 -14.17 10.08
CA PHE A 93 -0.33 -14.14 11.47
C PHE A 93 0.42 -15.22 12.26
N GLU A 94 0.40 -15.10 13.58
CA GLU A 94 0.94 -16.12 14.48
C GLU A 94 -0.22 -16.94 15.05
N ASN A 95 -0.10 -18.27 15.06
CA ASN A 95 -1.09 -19.11 15.73
C ASN A 95 -0.82 -19.19 17.25
N GLU A 96 -1.73 -19.83 17.99
CA GLU A 96 -1.61 -19.99 19.44
C GLU A 96 -0.31 -20.68 19.89
N ALA A 97 0.34 -21.44 19.00
CA ALA A 97 1.60 -22.13 19.25
C ALA A 97 2.84 -21.30 18.87
N GLY A 98 2.68 -20.02 18.52
CA GLY A 98 3.80 -19.15 18.13
C GLY A 98 4.31 -19.38 16.70
N GLN A 99 3.59 -20.13 15.87
CA GLN A 99 4.03 -20.45 14.52
C GLN A 99 3.51 -19.40 13.53
N LYS A 100 4.40 -18.94 12.65
CA LYS A 100 4.04 -18.04 11.54
C LYS A 100 3.22 -18.79 10.50
N MET A 101 2.01 -18.31 10.26
CA MET A 101 1.03 -18.86 9.33
C MET A 101 0.77 -17.86 8.20
N VAL A 102 0.29 -18.37 7.06
CA VAL A 102 -0.07 -17.54 5.90
C VAL A 102 -1.47 -17.90 5.38
N LYS A 103 -2.32 -16.88 5.24
CA LYS A 103 -3.64 -17.00 4.59
C LYS A 103 -3.46 -16.86 3.08
N THR A 104 -3.07 -17.93 2.40
CA THR A 104 -2.72 -17.92 0.95
C THR A 104 -3.84 -17.39 0.05
N LYS A 105 -5.10 -17.74 0.35
CA LYS A 105 -6.29 -17.22 -0.36
C LYS A 105 -6.40 -15.71 -0.22
N LEU A 106 -6.31 -15.20 1.02
CA LEU A 106 -6.36 -13.77 1.31
C LEU A 106 -5.19 -13.03 0.64
N LYS A 107 -3.96 -13.57 0.70
CA LYS A 107 -2.80 -13.01 -0.01
C LYS A 107 -3.08 -12.80 -1.49
N ALA A 108 -3.67 -13.80 -2.14
CA ALA A 108 -4.02 -13.71 -3.56
C ALA A 108 -5.15 -12.70 -3.82
N GLU A 109 -6.14 -12.62 -2.93
CA GLU A 109 -7.27 -11.68 -3.01
C GLU A 109 -6.82 -10.23 -2.83
N LEU A 110 -6.08 -9.91 -1.76
CA LEU A 110 -5.58 -8.57 -1.49
C LEU A 110 -4.66 -8.07 -2.60
N ASN A 111 -3.80 -8.92 -3.17
CA ASN A 111 -2.94 -8.49 -4.27
C ASN A 111 -3.72 -8.27 -5.59
N ARG A 112 -4.82 -8.99 -5.83
CA ARG A 112 -5.77 -8.70 -6.93
C ARG A 112 -6.53 -7.41 -6.70
N TRP A 113 -6.96 -7.16 -5.47
CA TRP A 113 -7.63 -5.93 -5.09
C TRP A 113 -6.70 -4.73 -5.24
N LEU A 114 -5.49 -4.79 -4.67
CA LEU A 114 -4.44 -3.77 -4.82
C LEU A 114 -4.18 -3.45 -6.29
N ARG A 115 -4.08 -4.47 -7.16
CA ARG A 115 -3.90 -4.25 -8.60
C ARG A 115 -5.00 -3.39 -9.20
N LYS A 116 -6.25 -3.64 -8.84
CA LYS A 116 -7.41 -2.89 -9.32
C LYS A 116 -7.41 -1.48 -8.73
N TRP A 117 -7.22 -1.37 -7.41
CA TRP A 117 -7.19 -0.11 -6.68
C TRP A 117 -6.10 0.85 -7.20
N LEU A 118 -4.86 0.39 -7.37
CA LEU A 118 -3.80 1.18 -8.01
C LEU A 118 -4.14 1.62 -9.44
N GLY A 119 -5.00 0.88 -10.15
CA GLY A 119 -5.54 1.30 -11.45
C GLY A 119 -6.50 2.47 -11.32
N ILE A 120 -7.38 2.44 -10.31
CA ILE A 120 -8.33 3.50 -10.00
C ILE A 120 -7.58 4.77 -9.56
N LEU A 121 -6.64 4.66 -8.63
CA LEU A 121 -5.82 5.80 -8.17
C LEU A 121 -5.13 6.51 -9.33
N LYS A 122 -4.60 5.74 -10.29
CA LYS A 122 -4.01 6.29 -11.51
C LYS A 122 -5.04 7.02 -12.39
N ILE A 123 -6.24 6.47 -12.56
CA ILE A 123 -7.31 7.10 -13.35
C ILE A 123 -7.79 8.40 -12.69
N GLN A 124 -7.89 8.41 -11.36
CA GLN A 124 -8.21 9.61 -10.57
C GLN A 124 -7.13 10.70 -10.73
N GLY A 125 -5.88 10.31 -10.99
CA GLY A 125 -4.77 11.23 -11.18
C GLY A 125 -3.89 11.40 -9.95
N HIS A 126 -4.04 10.53 -8.94
CA HIS A 126 -3.19 10.58 -7.76
C HIS A 126 -1.73 10.34 -8.11
N THR A 127 -0.86 11.07 -7.40
CA THR A 127 0.58 10.88 -7.41
C THR A 127 1.15 11.32 -6.07
N LEU A 128 2.12 10.58 -5.56
CA LEU A 128 2.84 10.88 -4.32
C LEU A 128 4.32 11.14 -4.61
N LYS A 129 4.59 11.86 -5.70
CA LYS A 129 5.93 12.36 -6.02
C LYS A 129 6.28 13.48 -5.05
N GLU A 130 7.58 13.71 -4.87
CA GLU A 130 8.07 14.91 -4.22
C GLU A 130 7.50 16.15 -4.93
N ILE A 131 6.93 17.08 -4.16
CA ILE A 131 6.55 18.38 -4.67
C ILE A 131 7.81 19.24 -4.58
N ALA A 132 8.40 19.53 -5.73
CA ALA A 132 9.56 20.42 -5.87
C ALA A 132 9.21 21.88 -5.51
#